data_AF-D6PBQ4-F1
#
_entry.id   AF-D6PBQ4-F1
#
_cell.length_a   1.000
_cell.length_b   1.000
_cell.length_c   1.000
_cell.angle_alpha   90.00
_cell.angle_beta   90.00
_cell.angle_gamma   90.00
#
_symmetry.space_group_name_H-M   'P 1'
#
loop_
_entity.id
_entity.type
_entity.pdbx_description
1 polymer ?
#
loop_
_entity_poly.entity_id
_entity_poly.type
_entity_poly.pdbx_seq_one_letter_code
_entity_poly.pdbx_strand_id
1 'polypeptide(L)' 'MFNYTVMAHTPADNPEFVNGRVAEVPLEKLTGDYTQKNFMIKFRVNETRGNNAFTSFDGHRLTSDYKKSINKT' A
#
# COMPACT_ATOMS: atom_id res chain seq x y z
N MET A 1 -6.45 13.17 3.32
CA MET A 1 -6.17 12.59 1.98
C MET A 1 -4.66 12.64 1.82
N PHE A 2 -3.97 11.49 1.76
CA PHE A 2 -2.51 11.40 1.80
C PHE A 2 -1.88 12.22 0.66
N ASN A 3 -0.99 13.17 0.98
CA ASN A 3 -0.43 14.25 0.14
C ASN A 3 0.33 13.80 -1.14
N TYR A 4 -0.26 12.99 -2.03
CA TYR A 4 0.35 12.51 -3.29
C TYR A 4 1.84 12.13 -3.18
N THR A 5 2.22 11.54 -2.04
CA THR A 5 3.61 11.16 -1.79
C THR A 5 3.95 9.95 -2.66
N VAL A 6 5.15 9.93 -3.21
CA VAL A 6 5.70 8.77 -3.91
C VAL A 6 5.96 7.67 -2.87
N MET A 7 5.16 6.60 -2.92
CA MET A 7 5.19 5.52 -1.91
C MET A 7 6.06 4.34 -2.34
N ALA A 8 6.14 4.07 -3.64
CA ALA A 8 6.78 2.89 -4.19
C ALA A 8 7.22 3.12 -5.63
N HIS A 9 8.22 2.35 -6.06
CA HIS A 9 8.64 2.25 -7.45
C HIS A 9 8.45 0.80 -7.89
N THR A 10 7.98 0.60 -9.12
CA THR A 10 7.78 -0.74 -9.68
C THR A 10 8.37 -0.77 -11.09
N PRO A 11 9.31 -1.67 -11.38
CA PRO A 11 9.82 -1.83 -12.73
C PRO A 11 8.76 -2.47 -13.62
N ALA A 12 8.65 -1.96 -14.85
CA ALA A 12 7.88 -2.55 -15.93
C ALA A 12 8.43 -2.07 -17.27
N ASP A 13 8.39 -2.96 -18.28
CA ASP A 13 8.85 -2.63 -19.63
C ASP A 13 7.86 -1.71 -20.37
N ASN A 14 6.56 -1.81 -20.05
CA ASN A 14 5.52 -0.92 -20.53
C ASN A 14 4.70 -0.41 -19.34
N PRO A 15 4.43 0.92 -19.22
CA PRO A 15 3.57 1.47 -18.17
C PRO A 15 2.21 0.79 -18.07
N GLU A 16 1.58 0.41 -19.18
CA GLU A 16 0.26 -0.23 -19.15
C GLU A 16 0.26 -1.57 -18.40
N PHE A 17 1.42 -2.23 -18.26
CA PHE A 17 1.55 -3.50 -17.53
C PHE A 17 1.56 -3.36 -16.01
N VAL A 18 1.64 -2.12 -15.48
CA VAL A 18 1.48 -1.92 -14.04
C VAL A 18 0.04 -1.74 -13.61
N ASN A 19 -0.89 -1.50 -14.54
CA ASN A 19 -2.32 -1.42 -14.24
C ASN A 19 -2.82 -2.74 -13.64
N GLY A 20 -3.54 -2.66 -12.53
CA GLY A 20 -4.02 -3.81 -11.76
C GLY A 20 -3.02 -4.38 -10.75
N ARG A 21 -1.76 -3.94 -10.72
CA ARG A 21 -0.80 -4.35 -9.66
C ARG A 21 -1.23 -3.78 -8.32
N VAL A 22 -0.94 -4.53 -7.25
CA VAL A 22 -1.22 -4.12 -5.86
C VAL A 22 0.09 -3.89 -5.13
N ALA A 23 0.29 -2.68 -4.63
CA ALA A 23 1.39 -2.31 -3.76
C ALA A 23 0.94 -2.35 -2.30
N GLU A 24 1.74 -2.97 -1.44
CA GLU A 24 1.52 -2.98 0.01
C GLU A 24 2.50 -2.05 0.71
N VAL A 25 1.98 -1.14 1.55
CA VAL A 25 2.78 -0.16 2.28
C VAL A 25 2.34 -0.15 3.76
N PRO A 26 3.29 -0.13 4.72
CA PRO A 26 2.94 0.04 6.14
C PRO A 26 2.26 1.39 6.39
N LEU A 27 1.20 1.41 7.21
CA LEU A 27 0.49 2.65 7.54
C LEU A 27 1.40 3.67 8.23
N GLU A 28 2.35 3.22 9.05
CA GLU A 28 3.35 4.08 9.70
C GLU A 28 4.15 4.94 8.72
N LYS A 29 4.41 4.45 7.49
CA LYS A 29 5.12 5.21 6.45
C LYS A 29 4.25 6.33 5.86
N LEU A 30 2.92 6.20 5.96
CA LEU A 30 1.95 7.15 5.44
C LEU A 30 1.61 8.23 6.46
N THR A 31 1.49 7.85 7.74
CA THR A 31 1.05 8.73 8.83
C THR A 31 2.19 9.26 9.69
N GLY A 32 3.36 8.60 9.67
CA GLY A 32 4.48 8.89 10.57
C GLY A 32 4.27 8.35 12.00
N ASP A 33 3.19 7.62 12.25
CA ASP A 33 2.86 7.08 13.56
C ASP A 33 3.31 5.61 13.69
N TYR A 34 4.34 5.39 14.51
CA TYR A 34 4.92 4.07 14.78
C TYR A 34 4.00 3.11 15.54
N THR A 35 2.93 3.61 16.17
CA THR A 35 1.95 2.75 16.86
C THR A 35 1.13 1.91 15.87
N GLN A 36 1.08 2.34 14.60
CA GLN A 36 0.27 1.75 13.55
C GLN A 36 1.01 0.74 12.65
N LYS A 37 2.22 0.31 13.07
CA LYS A 37 3.04 -0.66 12.32
C LYS A 37 2.35 -1.99 11.96
N ASN A 38 1.30 -2.35 12.69
CA ASN A 38 0.55 -3.58 12.49
C ASN A 38 -0.41 -3.51 11.29
N PHE A 39 -0.63 -2.33 10.72
CA PHE A 39 -1.50 -2.10 9.57
C PHE A 39 -0.70 -2.02 8.28
N MET A 40 -0.97 -2.95 7.36
CA MET A 40 -0.48 -2.91 6.00
C MET A 40 -1.61 -2.44 5.09
N ILE A 41 -1.40 -1.35 4.36
CA ILE A 41 -2.38 -0.79 3.42
C ILE A 41 -2.08 -1.31 2.02
N LYS A 42 -3.13 -1.70 1.31
CA LYS A 42 -3.08 -2.15 -0.09
C LYS A 42 -3.54 -1.03 -1.00
N PHE A 43 -2.73 -0.74 -2.01
CA PHE A 43 -3.02 0.23 -3.04
C PHE A 43 -3.01 -0.46 -4.40
N ARG A 44 -4.09 -0.36 -5.14
CA ARG A 44 -4.18 -0.90 -6.51
C ARG A 44 -3.87 0.19 -7.52
N VAL A 45 -3.03 -0.10 -8.50
CA VAL A 45 -2.79 0.78 -9.65
C VAL A 45 -4.02 0.72 -10.55
N ASN A 46 -4.69 1.86 -10.73
CA ASN A 46 -5.86 1.97 -11.59
C ASN A 46 -5.52 2.58 -12.94
N GLU A 47 -4.53 3.47 -12.97
CA GLU A 47 -4.18 4.25 -14.16
C GLU A 47 -2.68 4.55 -14.16
N THR A 48 -2.10 4.59 -15.36
CA THR A 48 -0.77 5.12 -15.62
C THR A 48 -0.83 6.36 -16.50
N ARG A 49 -0.11 7.43 -16.11
CA ARG A 49 0.13 8.59 -16.97
C ARG A 49 1.63 8.78 -17.15
N GLY A 50 2.13 8.46 -18.34
CA GLY A 50 3.57 8.45 -18.61
C GLY A 50 4.29 7.48 -17.67
N ASN A 51 5.22 8.01 -16.86
CA ASN A 51 5.98 7.21 -15.89
C ASN A 51 5.35 7.19 -14.48
N ASN A 52 4.19 7.83 -14.29
CA ASN A 52 3.53 7.90 -13.00
C ASN A 52 2.36 6.92 -12.93
N ALA A 53 2.35 6.09 -11.89
CA ALA A 53 1.25 5.18 -11.59
C ALA A 53 0.33 5.78 -10.52
N PHE A 54 -0.94 5.98 -10.86
CA PHE A 54 -1.96 6.43 -9.94
C PHE A 54 -2.60 5.23 -9.27
N THR A 55 -2.61 5.27 -7.94
CA THR A 55 -3.14 4.20 -7.12
C THR A 55 -4.37 4.65 -6.35
N SER A 56 -5.25 3.70 -6.06
CA SER A 56 -6.38 3.89 -5.16
C SER A 56 -6.33 2.88 -4.03
N PHE A 57 -6.92 3.25 -2.90
CA PHE A 57 -7.02 2.36 -1.75
C PHE A 57 -7.84 1.12 -2.13
N ASP A 58 -7.22 -0.06 -1.97
CA ASP A 58 -7.83 -1.37 -2.25
C ASP A 58 -8.28 -2.06 -0.96
N GLY A 59 -7.57 -1.81 0.15
CA GLY A 59 -7.92 -2.37 1.45
C GLY A 59 -6.77 -2.28 2.45
N HIS A 60 -6.90 -2.98 3.58
CA HIS A 60 -5.84 -3.12 4.56
C HIS A 60 -5.81 -4.54 5.13
N ARG A 61 -4.64 -4.96 5.61
CA ARG A 61 -4.48 -6.21 6.38
C ARG A 61 -3.69 -5.93 7.65
N LEU A 62 -4.04 -6.67 8.70
CA LEU A 62 -3.27 -6.75 9.93
C LEU A 62 -2.13 -7.76 9.78
N THR A 63 -0.98 -7.48 10.37
CA THR A 63 0.12 -8.45 10.48
C THR A 63 -0.31 -9.67 11.31
N SER A 64 0.26 -10.84 10.98
CA SER A 64 -0.11 -12.13 11.60
C SER A 64 0.11 -12.12 13.12
N ASP A 65 1.15 -11.41 13.58
CA ASP A 65 1.51 -11.32 14.99
C ASP A 65 0.42 -10.63 15.83
N TYR A 66 -0.24 -9.61 15.28
CA TYR A 66 -1.37 -8.95 15.93
C TYR A 66 -2.63 -9.83 15.94
N LYS A 67 -2.88 -10.58 14.86
CA LYS A 67 -4.01 -11.54 14.82
C LYS A 67 -3.87 -12.65 15.86
N LYS A 68 -2.64 -13.06 16.17
CA LYS A 68 -2.37 -14.07 17.21
C LYS A 68 -2.53 -13.51 18.62
N SER A 69 -2.23 -12.23 18.86
CA SER A 69 -2.43 -11.63 20.17
C SER A 69 -3.90 -11.46 20.54
N ILE A 70 -4.78 -11.21 19.56
CA ILE A 70 -6.23 -11.04 19.81
C ILE A 70 -6.98 -12.37 19.99
N ASN A 71 -6.49 -13.47 19.44
CA ASN A 71 -7.13 -14.78 19.53
C ASN A 71 -6.73 -15.57 20.78
N LYS A 72 -5.96 -14.97 21.70
CA LYS A 72 -5.61 -15.59 22.98
C LYS A 72 -6.69 -15.22 24.00
N THR A 73 -7.85 -15.86 23.87
CA THR A 73 -8.91 -15.92 24.89
C THR A 73 -9.15 -17.38 25.21
#